data_AF-A0AAU7K5E8-F1
#
_entry.id   AF-A0AAU7K5E8-F1
#
_cell.length_a   1.000
_cell.length_b   1.000
_cell.length_c   1.000
_cell.angle_alpha   90.00
_cell.angle_beta   90.00
_cell.angle_gamma   90.00
#
_symmetry.space_group_name_H-M   'P 1'
#
loop_
_entity.id
_entity.type
_entity.pdbx_description
1 polymer ?
#
loop_
_entity_poly.entity_id
_entity_poly.type
_entity_poly.pdbx_seq_one_letter_code
_entity_poly.pdbx_strand_id
1 'polypeptide(L)'
;MIFNFINTSRLKKDIQKLEENIVLLLANDFPEMAENYLHWIFSTAGQLADKTIYILHQSTDNLSYERNRIKHKQHFFLTGVEVLDKHTGIYTPIKLTVSNNLIQNISLPLNKTLRRDYELSHLRINNLHKENFFLKNTDEIKLKTILSNISDEQKNLLETENTIEIELEEKYYYTIIDMEDGNYIAVNKRGNVFRLIHDHEEPVKKIFQNVQKLMEVYAGNKYELQKYLEQ
;
A
#
# COMPACT_ATOMS: atom_id res chain seq x y z
N MET A 1 -15.33 -9.36 11.48
CA MET A 1 -14.25 -8.68 12.24
C MET A 1 -14.90 -7.48 12.91
N ILE A 2 -14.98 -7.45 14.24
CA ILE A 2 -15.65 -6.35 14.98
C ILE A 2 -14.61 -5.25 15.18
N PHE A 3 -14.79 -4.13 14.48
CA PHE A 3 -13.98 -2.92 14.68
C PHE A 3 -14.59 -2.14 15.86
N ASN A 4 -13.90 -2.13 17.00
CA ASN A 4 -14.21 -1.16 18.05
C ASN A 4 -13.58 0.17 17.66
N PHE A 5 -14.37 1.05 17.02
CA PHE A 5 -13.97 2.43 16.78
C PHE A 5 -13.89 3.16 18.12
N ILE A 6 -12.71 3.21 18.72
CA ILE A 6 -12.48 3.99 19.94
C ILE A 6 -12.44 5.48 19.55
N ASN A 7 -13.62 6.08 19.46
CA ASN A 7 -13.80 7.47 19.08
C ASN A 7 -13.60 8.41 20.28
N THR A 8 -12.36 8.50 20.78
CA THR A 8 -11.97 9.63 21.64
C THR A 8 -10.86 10.42 20.95
N SER A 9 -11.12 11.71 20.68
CA SER A 9 -10.17 12.63 20.02
C SER A 9 -8.78 12.68 20.70
N ARG A 10 -8.69 12.25 21.95
CA ARG A 10 -7.44 12.16 22.72
C ARG A 10 -6.60 10.93 22.37
N LEU A 11 -7.19 9.74 22.28
CA LEU A 11 -6.45 8.53 21.91
C LEU A 11 -5.82 8.68 20.52
N LYS A 12 -6.57 9.26 19.59
CA LYS A 12 -6.09 9.61 18.26
C LYS A 12 -4.80 10.45 18.31
N LYS A 13 -4.79 11.52 19.12
CA LYS A 13 -3.62 12.41 19.30
C LYS A 13 -2.44 11.69 19.95
N ASP A 14 -2.70 10.81 20.90
CA ASP A 14 -1.64 10.03 21.55
C ASP A 14 -1.00 9.03 20.58
N ILE A 15 -1.80 8.37 19.73
CA ILE A 15 -1.31 7.46 18.69
C ILE A 15 -0.50 8.24 17.64
N GLN A 16 -1.03 9.37 17.15
CA GLN A 16 -0.32 10.22 16.21
C GLN A 16 1.03 10.69 16.76
N LYS A 17 1.06 11.11 18.03
CA LYS A 17 2.32 11.52 18.69
C LYS A 17 3.30 10.35 18.83
N LEU A 18 2.81 9.15 19.16
CA LEU A 18 3.66 7.97 19.23
C LEU A 18 4.25 7.63 17.85
N GLU A 19 3.42 7.65 16.80
CA GLU A 19 3.86 7.43 15.43
C GLU A 19 4.93 8.44 15.01
N GLU A 20 4.68 9.74 15.22
CA GLU A 20 5.63 10.81 14.91
C GLU A 20 6.99 10.57 15.58
N ASN A 21 7.00 10.24 16.87
CA ASN A 21 8.23 9.98 17.60
C ASN A 21 8.95 8.72 17.10
N ILE A 22 8.21 7.68 16.67
CA ILE A 22 8.80 6.47 16.07
C ILE A 22 9.42 6.80 14.72
N VAL A 23 8.73 7.55 13.86
CA VAL A 23 9.25 7.98 12.55
C VAL A 23 10.51 8.80 12.71
N LEU A 24 10.51 9.77 13.64
CA LEU A 24 11.69 10.59 13.94
C LEU A 24 12.87 9.75 14.46
N LEU A 25 12.60 8.77 15.33
CA LEU A 25 13.62 7.85 15.84
C LEU A 25 14.26 7.01 14.72
N LEU A 26 13.44 6.57 13.76
CA LEU A 26 13.86 5.69 12.66
C LEU A 26 14.37 6.42 11.43
N ALA A 27 14.34 7.76 11.40
CA ALA A 27 14.60 8.55 10.19
C ALA A 27 15.99 8.31 9.55
N ASN A 28 17.00 7.94 10.35
CA ASN A 28 18.33 7.61 9.82
C ASN A 28 18.39 6.22 9.18
N ASP A 29 17.71 5.24 9.76
CA ASP A 29 17.71 3.84 9.29
C ASP A 29 16.66 3.60 8.19
N PHE A 30 15.61 4.42 8.16
CA PHE A 30 14.47 4.34 7.25
C PHE A 30 14.06 5.74 6.73
N PRO A 31 14.92 6.40 5.93
CA PRO A 31 14.67 7.75 5.44
C PRO A 31 13.39 7.86 4.60
N GLU A 32 13.02 6.80 3.86
CA GLU A 32 11.80 6.81 3.05
C GLU A 32 10.53 6.83 3.90
N MET A 33 10.56 6.33 5.14
CA MET A 33 9.44 6.45 6.07
C MET A 33 9.25 7.89 6.53
N ALA A 34 10.35 8.59 6.82
CA ALA A 34 10.32 10.00 7.21
C ALA A 34 9.84 10.89 6.06
N GLU A 35 10.31 10.63 4.84
CA GLU A 35 9.84 11.33 3.63
C GLU A 35 8.34 11.09 3.43
N ASN A 36 7.88 9.83 3.46
CA ASN A 36 6.46 9.53 3.26
C ASN A 36 5.57 10.15 4.34
N TYR A 37 6.03 10.22 5.59
CA TYR A 37 5.26 10.85 6.67
C TYR A 37 4.97 12.35 6.41
N LEU A 38 5.75 13.05 5.58
CA LEU A 38 5.49 14.44 5.19
C LEU A 38 4.37 14.59 4.15
N HIS A 39 4.14 13.56 3.33
CA HIS A 39 3.18 13.59 2.22
C HIS A 39 1.82 12.97 2.56
N TRP A 40 1.71 12.30 3.70
CA TRP A 40 0.51 11.60 4.13
C TRP A 40 -0.05 12.18 5.42
N ILE A 41 -1.34 12.48 5.42
CA ILE A 41 -2.03 13.01 6.59
C ILE A 41 -2.54 11.84 7.43
N PHE A 42 -2.24 11.86 8.73
CA PHE A 42 -2.88 11.00 9.72
C PHE A 42 -4.40 11.19 9.65
N SER A 43 -5.13 10.18 9.16
CA SER A 43 -6.58 10.25 9.00
C SER A 43 -7.30 9.78 10.26
N THR A 44 -7.03 8.55 10.70
CA THR A 44 -7.64 7.98 11.91
C THR A 44 -6.80 6.83 12.46
N ALA A 45 -7.12 6.40 13.67
CA ALA A 45 -6.54 5.20 14.27
C ALA A 45 -7.53 4.56 15.24
N GLY A 46 -7.31 3.29 15.54
CA GLY A 46 -8.10 2.56 16.51
C GLY A 46 -7.36 1.36 17.04
N GLN A 47 -8.08 0.49 17.73
CA GLN A 47 -7.53 -0.71 18.34
C GLN A 47 -8.27 -1.94 17.84
N LEU A 48 -7.50 -2.95 17.42
CA LEU A 48 -7.99 -4.26 17.05
C LEU A 48 -8.25 -5.12 18.30
N ALA A 49 -8.94 -6.25 18.12
CA ALA A 49 -9.32 -7.13 19.23
C ALA A 49 -8.12 -7.73 19.98
N ASP A 50 -7.00 -7.93 19.29
CA ASP A 50 -5.71 -8.38 19.84
C ASP A 50 -4.92 -7.26 20.52
N LYS A 51 -5.54 -6.08 20.69
CA LYS A 51 -4.97 -4.85 21.25
C LYS A 51 -3.96 -4.14 20.35
N THR A 52 -3.72 -4.61 19.13
CA THR A 52 -2.88 -3.92 18.15
C THR A 52 -3.52 -2.59 17.75
N ILE A 53 -2.73 -1.52 17.71
CA ILE A 53 -3.18 -0.22 17.22
C ILE A 53 -3.06 -0.23 15.69
N TYR A 54 -4.13 0.12 14.98
CA TYR A 54 -4.09 0.37 13.54
C TYR A 54 -4.11 1.86 13.26
N ILE A 55 -3.41 2.28 12.20
CA ILE A 55 -3.32 3.67 11.74
C ILE A 55 -3.75 3.72 10.28
N LEU A 56 -4.54 4.73 9.92
CA LEU A 56 -4.92 5.02 8.56
C LEU A 56 -4.45 6.41 8.18
N HIS A 57 -3.79 6.51 7.03
CA HIS A 57 -3.37 7.76 6.42
C HIS A 57 -4.21 8.07 5.19
N GLN A 58 -4.33 9.36 4.88
CA GLN A 58 -4.94 9.86 3.66
C GLN A 58 -3.88 10.61 2.84
N SER A 59 -3.84 10.36 1.53
CA SER A 59 -2.94 11.09 0.64
C SER A 59 -3.34 12.56 0.56
N THR A 60 -2.35 13.44 0.52
CA THR A 60 -2.56 14.89 0.36
C THR A 60 -2.88 15.29 -1.08
N ASP A 61 -2.45 14.50 -2.06
CA ASP A 61 -2.71 14.70 -3.48
C ASP A 61 -2.68 13.37 -4.26
N ASN A 62 -3.28 13.34 -5.46
CA ASN A 62 -3.35 12.13 -6.30
C ASN A 62 -1.97 11.68 -6.82
N LEU A 63 -1.02 12.59 -7.01
CA LEU A 63 0.33 12.26 -7.50
C LEU A 63 1.15 11.55 -6.41
N SER A 64 1.02 11.95 -5.15
CA SER A 64 1.61 11.31 -3.98
C SER A 64 1.04 9.92 -3.74
N TYR A 65 -0.26 9.72 -4.04
CA TYR A 65 -0.90 8.40 -4.03
C TYR A 65 -0.33 7.49 -5.12
N GLU A 66 -0.28 7.96 -6.38
CA GLU A 66 0.23 7.17 -7.51
C GLU A 66 1.74 6.87 -7.38
N ARG A 67 2.57 7.85 -6.99
CA ARG A 67 4.01 7.65 -6.72
C ARG A 67 4.27 6.56 -5.68
N ASN A 68 3.47 6.51 -4.62
CA ASN A 68 3.60 5.51 -3.56
C ASN A 68 3.05 4.14 -3.95
N ARG A 69 1.96 4.10 -4.72
CA ARG A 69 1.39 2.85 -5.23
C ARG A 69 2.35 2.13 -6.18
N ILE A 70 3.10 2.88 -6.98
CA ILE A 70 4.02 2.36 -8.00
C ILE A 70 5.38 1.97 -7.38
N LYS A 71 5.92 2.75 -6.43
CA LYS A 71 7.30 2.54 -5.91
C LYS A 71 7.42 1.69 -4.65
N HIS A 72 6.38 1.54 -3.83
CA HIS A 72 6.56 1.12 -2.44
C HIS A 72 5.72 -0.07 -1.99
N LYS A 73 5.61 -1.14 -2.79
CA LYS A 73 4.95 -2.40 -2.37
C LYS A 73 5.75 -3.23 -1.35
N GLN A 74 6.60 -2.57 -0.56
CA GLN A 74 7.33 -3.23 0.51
C GLN A 74 6.44 -3.28 1.74
N HIS A 75 6.14 -4.51 2.15
CA HIS A 75 5.54 -4.79 3.44
C HIS A 75 6.59 -5.47 4.31
N PHE A 76 6.76 -4.97 5.52
CA PHE A 76 7.70 -5.57 6.45
C PHE A 76 7.25 -5.37 7.89
N PHE A 77 7.66 -6.31 8.73
CA PHE A 77 7.65 -6.11 10.16
C PHE A 77 8.96 -5.45 10.58
N LEU A 78 8.86 -4.52 11.53
CA LEU A 78 10.03 -3.93 12.17
C LEU A 78 9.93 -4.16 13.67
N THR A 79 10.96 -4.77 14.24
CA THR A 79 11.13 -5.00 15.68
C THR A 79 12.43 -4.38 16.16
N GLY A 80 12.56 -4.22 17.48
CA GLY A 80 13.73 -3.55 18.09
C GLY A 80 13.52 -2.07 18.37
N VAL A 81 12.29 -1.56 18.22
CA VAL A 81 11.87 -0.29 18.81
C VAL A 81 11.23 -0.60 20.15
N GLU A 82 11.56 0.16 21.18
CA GLU A 82 11.02 -0.02 22.53
C GLU A 82 10.54 1.31 23.10
N VAL A 83 9.48 1.30 23.92
CA VAL A 83 8.92 2.46 24.60
C VAL A 83 8.96 2.27 26.11
N LEU A 84 9.28 3.32 26.86
CA LEU A 84 9.31 3.26 28.33
C LEU A 84 7.91 3.07 28.91
N ASP A 85 7.70 1.95 29.62
CA ASP A 85 6.52 1.72 30.46
C ASP A 85 6.66 2.51 31.76
N LYS A 86 5.63 3.32 32.07
CA LYS A 86 5.63 4.24 33.21
C LYS A 86 5.48 3.56 34.56
N HIS A 87 4.86 2.38 34.58
CA HIS A 87 4.56 1.66 35.82
C HIS A 87 5.77 0.85 36.27
N THR A 88 6.46 0.23 35.32
CA THR A 88 7.61 -0.64 35.59
C THR A 88 8.95 0.09 35.46
N GLY A 89 9.00 1.20 34.71
CA GLY A 89 10.26 1.87 34.35
C GLY A 89 11.11 1.07 33.36
N ILE A 90 10.54 0.02 32.76
CA ILE A 90 11.22 -0.88 31.82
C ILE A 90 10.79 -0.52 30.40
N TYR A 91 11.70 -0.66 29.45
CA TYR A 91 11.39 -0.50 28.04
C TYR A 91 10.65 -1.73 27.51
N THR A 92 9.45 -1.49 26.99
CA THR A 92 8.58 -2.51 26.42
C THR A 92 8.74 -2.54 24.90
N PRO A 93 8.96 -3.72 24.30
CA PRO A 93 9.15 -3.84 22.85
C PRO A 93 7.86 -3.52 22.09
N ILE A 94 8.04 -2.86 20.95
CA ILE A 94 7.03 -2.57 19.94
C ILE A 94 7.32 -3.42 18.70
N LYS A 95 6.27 -4.00 18.12
CA LYS A 95 6.32 -4.54 16.76
C LYS A 95 5.53 -3.64 15.83
N LEU A 96 6.18 -3.15 14.77
CA LEU A 96 5.56 -2.33 13.73
C LEU A 96 5.24 -3.20 12.53
N THR A 97 4.10 -2.92 11.90
CA THR A 97 3.80 -3.38 10.54
C THR A 97 3.86 -2.17 9.63
N VAL A 98 4.78 -2.19 8.67
CA VAL A 98 4.99 -1.10 7.72
C VAL A 98 4.56 -1.56 6.33
N SER A 99 3.80 -0.72 5.64
CA SER A 99 3.38 -0.92 4.25
C SER A 99 3.51 0.41 3.52
N ASN A 100 4.06 0.41 2.30
CA ASN A 100 4.27 1.64 1.54
C ASN A 100 5.06 2.69 2.33
N ASN A 101 6.06 2.24 3.10
CA ASN A 101 6.85 3.04 4.05
C ASN A 101 6.01 3.85 5.07
N LEU A 102 4.75 3.45 5.31
CA LEU A 102 3.89 4.03 6.33
C LEU A 102 3.61 2.99 7.43
N ILE A 103 3.63 3.42 8.68
CA ILE A 103 3.30 2.56 9.81
C ILE A 103 1.79 2.27 9.77
N GLN A 104 1.42 1.04 9.48
CA GLN A 104 0.01 0.61 9.44
C GLN A 104 -0.45 0.13 10.81
N ASN A 105 0.43 -0.56 11.54
CA ASN A 105 0.09 -1.11 12.84
C ASN A 105 1.24 -0.95 13.84
N ILE A 106 0.86 -0.74 15.10
CA ILE A 106 1.74 -0.73 16.27
C ILE A 106 1.20 -1.78 17.25
N SER A 107 1.91 -2.90 17.39
CA SER A 107 1.60 -3.91 18.40
C SER A 107 2.32 -3.57 19.69
N LEU A 108 1.54 -3.23 20.71
CA LEU A 108 2.00 -2.84 22.03
C LEU A 108 0.95 -3.28 23.08
N PRO A 109 1.36 -3.85 24.24
CA PRO A 109 0.41 -4.24 25.28
C PRO A 109 -0.32 -3.03 25.86
N LEU A 110 -1.64 -2.97 25.77
CA LEU A 110 -2.43 -1.89 26.38
C LEU A 110 -3.26 -2.40 27.56
N ASN A 111 -3.12 -1.73 28.70
CA ASN A 111 -3.86 -2.04 29.93
C ASN A 111 -5.00 -1.06 30.18
N LYS A 112 -4.74 0.25 30.04
CA LYS A 112 -5.76 1.31 30.17
C LYS A 112 -5.78 2.23 28.96
N THR A 113 -4.70 3.00 28.77
CA THR A 113 -4.61 4.01 27.70
C THR A 113 -3.13 4.30 27.44
N LEU A 114 -2.79 4.58 26.18
CA LEU A 114 -1.42 4.75 25.71
C LEU A 114 -0.59 5.71 26.60
N ARG A 115 -1.08 6.94 26.84
CA ARG A 115 -0.36 7.95 27.62
C ARG A 115 -0.22 7.63 29.12
N ARG A 116 -1.17 6.86 29.69
CA ARG A 116 -1.09 6.45 31.11
C ARG A 116 -0.06 5.35 31.30
N ASP A 117 0.04 4.46 30.32
CA ASP A 117 0.88 3.27 30.43
C ASP A 117 2.31 3.53 29.95
N TYR A 118 2.49 4.46 28.99
CA TYR A 118 3.76 4.67 28.31
C TYR A 118 4.19 6.14 28.25
N GLU A 119 5.51 6.35 28.23
CA GLU A 119 6.10 7.65 27.93
C GLU A 119 6.44 7.75 26.44
N LEU A 120 5.53 8.36 25.68
CA LEU A 120 5.49 8.30 24.21
C LEU A 120 6.70 8.95 23.54
N SER A 121 7.44 9.82 24.24
CA SER A 121 8.67 10.44 23.74
C SER A 121 9.95 9.73 24.19
N HIS A 122 9.86 8.75 25.10
CA HIS A 122 11.01 7.96 25.56
C HIS A 122 11.01 6.63 24.83
N LEU A 123 11.49 6.70 23.59
CA LEU A 123 11.70 5.55 22.72
C LEU A 123 13.19 5.28 22.59
N ARG A 124 13.54 4.03 22.30
CA ARG A 124 14.91 3.66 21.93
C ARG A 124 14.92 2.57 20.89
N ILE A 125 16.06 2.44 20.21
CA ILE A 125 16.37 1.32 19.35
C ILE A 125 17.22 0.33 20.13
N ASN A 126 16.81 -0.94 20.11
CA ASN A 126 17.52 -2.08 20.66
C ASN A 126 17.45 -3.23 19.64
N ASN A 127 18.54 -3.48 18.92
CA ASN A 127 18.65 -4.53 17.90
C ASN A 127 17.52 -4.48 16.86
N LEU A 128 17.57 -3.45 16.01
CA LEU A 128 16.61 -3.26 14.93
C LEU A 128 16.63 -4.45 13.96
N HIS A 129 15.47 -5.02 13.67
CA HIS A 129 15.33 -6.17 12.77
C HIS A 129 14.13 -5.97 11.85
N LYS A 130 14.40 -6.07 10.54
CA LYS A 130 13.42 -5.97 9.45
C LYS A 130 13.13 -7.36 8.89
N GLU A 131 11.86 -7.73 8.86
CA GLU A 131 11.37 -8.97 8.25
C GLU A 131 10.39 -8.62 7.14
N ASN A 132 10.79 -8.83 5.88
CA ASN A 132 9.91 -8.59 4.74
C ASN A 132 8.82 -9.66 4.64
N PHE A 133 7.62 -9.25 4.26
CA PHE A 133 6.55 -10.17 3.90
C PHE A 133 5.83 -9.68 2.64
N PHE A 134 5.13 -10.59 1.96
CA PHE A 134 4.35 -10.27 0.78
C PHE A 134 2.88 -10.41 1.10
N LEU A 135 2.11 -9.34 0.87
CA LEU A 135 0.65 -9.45 0.85
C LEU A 135 0.26 -10.14 -0.46
N LYS A 136 -0.53 -11.22 -0.35
CA LYS A 136 -1.04 -11.90 -1.53
C LYS A 136 -1.97 -10.95 -2.29
N ASN A 137 -1.59 -10.57 -3.50
CA ASN A 137 -2.43 -9.74 -4.35
C ASN A 137 -3.65 -10.59 -4.79
N THR A 138 -4.82 -10.33 -4.20
CA THR A 138 -6.05 -11.06 -4.55
C THR A 138 -6.48 -10.78 -5.99
N ASP A 139 -6.12 -9.63 -6.53
CA ASP A 139 -6.42 -9.26 -7.92
C ASP A 139 -5.48 -9.97 -8.89
N GLU A 140 -4.23 -10.24 -8.50
CA GLU A 140 -3.32 -11.12 -9.26
C GLU A 140 -3.91 -12.53 -9.41
N ILE A 141 -4.58 -13.06 -8.37
CA ILE A 141 -5.25 -14.38 -8.46
C ILE A 141 -6.38 -14.35 -9.50
N LYS A 142 -7.22 -13.30 -9.46
CA LYS A 142 -8.30 -13.11 -10.43
C LYS A 142 -7.72 -12.96 -11.84
N LEU A 143 -6.66 -12.17 -12.00
CA LEU A 143 -6.00 -11.96 -13.27
C LEU A 143 -5.37 -13.24 -13.81
N LYS A 144 -4.70 -14.05 -12.98
CA LYS A 144 -4.16 -15.35 -13.39
C LYS A 144 -5.24 -16.26 -13.99
N THR A 145 -6.47 -16.18 -13.48
CA THR A 145 -7.62 -16.91 -14.04
C THR A 145 -8.01 -16.36 -15.42
N ILE A 146 -8.05 -15.03 -15.57
CA ILE A 146 -8.35 -14.35 -16.85
C ILE A 146 -7.28 -14.65 -17.92
N LEU A 147 -6.01 -14.73 -17.51
CA LEU A 147 -4.84 -14.99 -18.34
C LEU A 147 -4.51 -16.49 -18.50
N SER A 148 -5.44 -17.39 -18.17
CA SER A 148 -5.23 -18.84 -18.27
C SER A 148 -4.90 -19.33 -19.68
N ASN A 149 -5.31 -18.58 -20.71
CA ASN A 149 -5.15 -18.95 -22.12
C ASN A 149 -3.92 -18.32 -22.82
N ILE A 150 -2.98 -17.74 -22.07
CA ILE A 150 -1.70 -17.22 -22.60
C ILE A 150 -0.52 -18.00 -22.02
N SER A 151 0.57 -18.11 -22.79
CA SER A 151 1.76 -18.85 -22.36
C SER A 151 2.50 -18.14 -21.23
N ASP A 152 3.32 -18.87 -20.47
CA ASP A 152 4.11 -18.26 -19.38
C ASP A 152 5.15 -17.27 -19.93
N GLU A 153 5.70 -17.52 -21.12
CA GLU A 153 6.55 -16.55 -21.83
C GLU A 153 5.81 -15.23 -22.10
N GLN A 154 4.56 -15.30 -22.55
CA GLN A 154 3.72 -14.11 -22.79
C GLN A 154 3.36 -13.40 -21.48
N LYS A 155 3.08 -14.15 -20.40
CA LYS A 155 2.80 -13.56 -19.08
C LYS A 155 4.00 -12.79 -18.54
N ASN A 156 5.23 -13.24 -18.81
CA ASN A 156 6.44 -12.55 -18.37
C ASN A 156 6.66 -11.21 -19.09
N LEU A 157 5.98 -10.95 -20.22
CA LEU A 157 5.99 -9.64 -20.88
C LEU A 157 5.01 -8.65 -20.24
N LEU A 158 4.10 -9.15 -19.39
CA LEU A 158 3.08 -8.38 -18.69
C LEU A 158 3.52 -8.08 -17.25
N GLU A 159 3.04 -6.97 -16.71
CA GLU A 159 3.38 -6.47 -15.37
C GLU A 159 2.36 -6.97 -14.32
N THR A 160 2.06 -8.27 -14.35
CA THR A 160 0.92 -8.87 -13.61
C THR A 160 1.10 -8.95 -12.09
N GLU A 161 2.34 -8.94 -11.60
CA GLU A 161 2.66 -8.84 -10.18
C GLU A 161 2.13 -7.53 -9.57
N ASN A 162 1.99 -6.50 -10.41
CA ASN A 162 1.57 -5.18 -10.01
C ASN A 162 0.10 -4.86 -10.28
N THR A 163 -0.67 -5.86 -10.70
CA THR A 163 -2.09 -5.70 -11.06
C THR A 163 -2.91 -5.08 -9.95
N ILE A 164 -3.75 -4.15 -10.35
CA ILE A 164 -4.81 -3.57 -9.53
C ILE A 164 -6.15 -3.73 -10.24
N GLU A 165 -7.22 -3.90 -9.47
CA GLU A 165 -8.59 -3.77 -9.97
C GLU A 165 -8.99 -2.28 -9.95
N ILE A 166 -9.29 -1.72 -11.12
CA ILE A 166 -9.83 -0.38 -11.30
C ILE A 166 -11.32 -0.52 -11.61
N GLU A 167 -12.16 0.14 -10.83
CA GLU A 167 -13.60 0.25 -11.07
C GLU A 167 -13.92 1.56 -11.79
N LEU A 168 -14.50 1.48 -12.99
CA LEU A 168 -14.98 2.63 -13.77
C LEU A 168 -16.37 2.29 -14.32
N GLU A 169 -17.36 3.14 -14.05
CA GLU A 169 -18.76 2.95 -14.48
C GLU A 169 -19.31 1.55 -14.12
N GLU A 170 -19.10 1.11 -12.89
CA GLU A 170 -19.53 -0.22 -12.38
C GLU A 170 -18.90 -1.42 -13.13
N LYS A 171 -17.87 -1.18 -13.94
CA LYS A 171 -17.08 -2.22 -14.63
C LYS A 171 -15.70 -2.31 -14.00
N TYR A 172 -15.21 -3.54 -13.91
CA TYR A 172 -13.91 -3.85 -13.29
C TYR A 172 -12.86 -4.19 -14.36
N TYR A 173 -11.71 -3.54 -14.24
CA TYR A 173 -10.56 -3.71 -15.12
C TYR A 173 -9.32 -4.08 -14.30
N TYR A 174 -8.56 -5.07 -14.75
CA TYR A 174 -7.33 -5.55 -14.11
C TYR A 174 -6.14 -5.09 -14.92
N THR A 175 -5.26 -4.28 -14.34
CA THR A 175 -4.09 -3.78 -15.06
C THR A 175 -3.11 -4.90 -15.41
N ILE A 176 -2.59 -4.87 -16.63
CA ILE A 176 -1.61 -5.84 -17.15
C ILE A 176 -0.33 -5.17 -17.63
N ILE A 177 -0.34 -3.87 -17.91
CA ILE A 177 0.83 -3.05 -18.25
C ILE A 177 0.59 -1.64 -17.68
N ASP A 178 1.55 -1.11 -16.92
CA ASP A 178 1.61 0.29 -16.51
C ASP A 178 2.19 1.14 -17.64
N MET A 179 1.46 2.15 -18.10
CA MET A 179 1.90 3.07 -19.15
C MET A 179 2.35 4.43 -18.61
N GLU A 180 2.59 4.52 -17.30
CA GLU A 180 3.00 5.72 -16.56
C GLU A 180 1.93 6.83 -16.55
N ASP A 181 2.11 7.81 -15.67
CA ASP A 181 1.21 8.97 -15.50
C ASP A 181 -0.29 8.61 -15.31
N GLY A 182 -0.55 7.48 -14.65
CA GLY A 182 -1.91 7.00 -14.40
C GLY A 182 -2.58 6.32 -15.60
N ASN A 183 -1.83 6.04 -16.67
CA ASN A 183 -2.30 5.35 -17.86
C ASN A 183 -2.01 3.84 -17.77
N TYR A 184 -2.92 3.01 -18.26
CA TYR A 184 -2.80 1.56 -18.15
C TYR A 184 -3.34 0.83 -19.38
N ILE A 185 -2.77 -0.34 -19.64
CA ILE A 185 -3.43 -1.39 -20.40
C ILE A 185 -4.02 -2.38 -19.41
N ALA A 186 -5.31 -2.66 -19.55
CA ALA A 186 -6.05 -3.47 -18.61
C ALA A 186 -6.96 -4.49 -19.31
N VAL A 187 -7.38 -5.51 -18.56
CA VAL A 187 -8.32 -6.53 -19.04
C VAL A 187 -9.57 -6.58 -18.18
N ASN A 188 -10.72 -6.87 -18.76
CA ASN A 188 -11.91 -7.18 -17.97
C ASN A 188 -11.98 -8.69 -17.64
N LYS A 189 -12.99 -9.10 -16.87
CA LYS A 189 -13.25 -10.52 -16.52
C LYS A 189 -13.43 -11.45 -17.73
N ARG A 190 -13.73 -10.91 -18.92
CA ARG A 190 -13.86 -11.66 -20.19
C ARG A 190 -12.56 -11.69 -20.99
N GLY A 191 -11.47 -11.13 -20.46
CA GLY A 191 -10.16 -11.04 -21.12
C GLY A 191 -10.07 -9.99 -22.21
N ASN A 192 -11.10 -9.14 -22.41
CA ASN A 192 -11.06 -8.06 -23.39
C ASN A 192 -10.08 -7.00 -22.92
N VAL A 193 -9.31 -6.41 -23.85
CA VAL A 193 -8.21 -5.48 -23.52
C VAL A 193 -8.64 -4.04 -23.76
N PHE A 194 -8.35 -3.17 -22.80
CA PHE A 194 -8.71 -1.78 -22.78
C PHE A 194 -7.48 -0.90 -22.53
N ARG A 195 -7.47 0.29 -23.11
CA ARG A 195 -6.63 1.39 -22.66
C ARG A 195 -7.41 2.24 -21.65
N LEU A 196 -6.79 2.49 -20.50
CA LEU A 196 -7.28 3.36 -19.44
C LEU A 196 -6.39 4.60 -19.43
N ILE A 197 -6.97 5.79 -19.63
CA ILE A 197 -6.23 7.06 -19.63
C ILE A 197 -6.77 7.93 -18.51
N HIS A 198 -5.88 8.47 -17.68
CA HIS A 198 -6.24 9.42 -16.65
C HIS A 198 -6.59 10.79 -17.28
N ASP A 199 -7.62 11.47 -16.77
CA ASP A 199 -8.04 12.81 -17.24
C ASP A 199 -8.35 12.94 -18.76
N HIS A 200 -8.87 11.88 -19.39
CA HIS A 200 -9.33 11.91 -20.79
C HIS A 200 -10.85 11.88 -20.90
N GLU A 201 -11.43 12.54 -21.91
CA GLU A 201 -12.89 12.57 -22.14
C GLU A 201 -13.49 11.16 -22.31
N GLU A 202 -12.74 10.28 -22.96
CA GLU A 202 -13.01 8.84 -23.01
C GLU A 202 -11.94 8.14 -22.16
N PRO A 203 -12.14 7.93 -20.84
CA PRO A 203 -11.12 7.37 -19.97
C PRO A 203 -10.90 5.86 -20.20
N VAL A 204 -11.86 5.17 -20.82
CA VAL A 204 -11.80 3.73 -21.09
C VAL A 204 -12.16 3.45 -22.54
N LYS A 205 -11.25 2.79 -23.28
CA LYS A 205 -11.52 2.36 -24.65
C LYS A 205 -11.03 0.95 -24.90
N LYS A 206 -11.87 0.12 -25.49
CA LYS A 206 -11.48 -1.25 -25.87
C LYS A 206 -10.53 -1.18 -27.07
N ILE A 207 -9.37 -1.80 -26.95
CA ILE A 207 -8.34 -1.80 -27.99
C ILE A 207 -8.12 -3.18 -28.60
N PHE A 208 -8.35 -4.26 -27.85
CA PHE A 208 -8.32 -5.63 -28.39
C PHE A 208 -9.47 -6.49 -27.85
N GLN A 209 -9.83 -7.50 -28.66
CA GLN A 209 -10.87 -8.46 -28.29
C GLN A 209 -10.43 -9.37 -27.15
N ASN A 210 -9.14 -9.73 -27.09
CA ASN A 210 -8.55 -10.56 -26.06
C ASN A 210 -7.04 -10.31 -25.94
N VAL A 211 -6.42 -10.90 -24.91
CA VAL A 211 -4.97 -10.77 -24.66
C VAL A 211 -4.13 -11.44 -25.75
N GLN A 212 -4.61 -12.52 -26.39
CA GLN A 212 -3.85 -13.10 -27.51
C GLN A 212 -3.65 -12.09 -28.64
N LYS A 213 -4.68 -11.29 -28.95
CA LYS A 213 -4.59 -10.22 -29.96
C LYS A 213 -3.66 -9.08 -29.55
N LEU A 214 -3.52 -8.81 -28.25
CA LEU A 214 -2.49 -7.89 -27.75
C LEU A 214 -1.09 -8.48 -27.97
N MET A 215 -0.88 -9.75 -27.65
CA MET A 215 0.43 -10.42 -27.81
C MET A 215 0.88 -10.57 -29.26
N GLU A 216 -0.04 -10.47 -30.24
CA GLU A 216 0.33 -10.41 -31.68
C GLU A 216 1.08 -9.12 -32.05
N VAL A 217 0.96 -8.05 -31.24
CA VAL A 217 1.54 -6.73 -31.54
C VAL A 217 2.43 -6.18 -30.43
N TYR A 218 2.47 -6.83 -29.27
CA TYR A 218 3.24 -6.41 -28.11
C TYR A 218 4.29 -7.46 -27.75
N ALA A 219 5.56 -7.10 -27.90
CA ALA A 219 6.72 -7.94 -27.61
C ALA A 219 7.46 -7.53 -26.33
N GLY A 220 6.81 -6.77 -25.43
CA GLY A 220 7.40 -6.25 -24.20
C GLY A 220 7.90 -4.81 -24.29
N ASN A 221 7.71 -4.13 -25.44
CA ASN A 221 8.09 -2.73 -25.61
C ASN A 221 6.88 -1.80 -25.54
N LYS A 222 6.78 -0.99 -24.48
CA LYS A 222 5.65 -0.06 -24.26
C LYS A 222 5.43 0.92 -25.42
N TYR A 223 6.47 1.26 -26.18
CA TYR A 223 6.34 2.14 -27.35
C TYR A 223 5.36 1.59 -28.41
N GLU A 224 5.24 0.26 -28.52
CA GLU A 224 4.32 -0.40 -29.45
C GLU A 224 2.84 -0.11 -29.12
N LEU A 225 2.57 0.28 -27.88
CA LEU A 225 1.24 0.56 -27.34
C LEU A 225 0.92 2.05 -27.25
N GLN A 226 1.91 2.93 -27.40
CA GLN A 226 1.74 4.39 -27.26
C GLN A 226 0.63 4.94 -28.18
N LYS A 227 0.55 4.42 -29.41
CA LYS A 227 -0.49 4.78 -30.40
C LYS A 227 -1.93 4.58 -29.93
N TYR A 228 -2.16 3.79 -28.88
CA TYR A 228 -3.48 3.58 -28.28
C TYR A 228 -3.81 4.60 -27.19
N LEU A 229 -2.80 5.32 -26.68
CA LEU A 229 -2.92 6.35 -25.65
C LEU A 229 -3.03 7.76 -26.22
N GLU A 230 -2.56 7.99 -27.45
CA GLU A 230 -2.59 9.28 -28.15
C GLU A 230 -3.94 9.59 -28.84
N GLN A 231 -4.96 8.74 -28.66
CA GLN A 231 -6.26 8.78 -29.35
C GLN A 231 -7.44 9.14 -28.47
#